data_AF-A0A3P7KEY0-F1
#
_entry.id   AF-A0A3P7KEY0-F1
#
_cell.length_a   1.000
_cell.length_b   1.000
_cell.length_c   1.000
_cell.angle_alpha   90.00
_cell.angle_beta   90.00
_cell.angle_gamma   90.00
#
_symmetry.space_group_name_H-M   'P 1'
#
loop_
_entity.id
_entity.type
_entity.pdbx_description
1 polymer ?
#
loop_
_entity_poly.entity_id
_entity_poly.type
_entity_poly.pdbx_seq_one_letter_code
_entity_poly.pdbx_strand_id
1 'polypeptide(L)'
;MQLSIPIYNDASFTEAKQLNNLFLPAFWIGIEVVMRDYAHNYIYFNTKELPSIILGIGIGCVVASAVAALTWVFFKLRSRRNRAGVHFEAVARSELWTK
;
A
#
# COMPACT_ATOMS: atom_id res chain seq x y z
N MET A 1 -21.07 -14.12 -25.80
CA MET A 1 -22.08 -15.14 -26.14
C MET A 1 -22.41 -15.03 -27.62
N GLN A 2 -22.65 -16.14 -28.32
CA GLN A 2 -22.93 -16.15 -29.76
C GLN A 2 -24.36 -16.65 -30.00
N LEU A 3 -25.12 -15.91 -30.82
CA LEU A 3 -26.44 -16.33 -31.26
C LEU A 3 -26.34 -16.87 -32.69
N SER A 4 -26.84 -18.09 -32.88
CA SER A 4 -26.86 -18.78 -34.17
C SER A 4 -28.26 -19.23 -34.51
N ILE A 5 -28.63 -19.10 -35.78
CA ILE A 5 -29.92 -19.54 -36.30
C ILE A 5 -29.74 -20.95 -36.87
N PRO A 6 -30.44 -21.97 -36.35
CA PRO A 6 -30.41 -23.31 -36.93
C PRO A 6 -31.14 -23.33 -38.27
N ILE A 7 -30.52 -23.95 -39.27
CA ILE A 7 -31.13 -24.25 -40.55
C ILE A 7 -31.26 -25.76 -40.65
N TYR A 8 -32.50 -26.23 -40.80
CA TYR A 8 -32.81 -27.64 -40.98
C TYR A 8 -33.19 -27.89 -42.45
N ASN A 9 -32.71 -28.99 -42.99
CA ASN A 9 -33.14 -29.49 -44.28
C ASN A 9 -34.57 -30.04 -44.15
N ASP A 10 -35.51 -29.39 -44.82
CA ASP A 10 -36.89 -29.84 -44.92
C ASP A 10 -37.28 -29.99 -46.39
N ALA A 11 -37.74 -31.19 -46.75
CA ALA A 11 -38.16 -31.53 -48.10
C ALA A 11 -39.43 -30.80 -48.55
N SER A 12 -40.17 -30.21 -47.61
CA SER A 12 -41.43 -29.47 -47.80
C SER A 12 -41.20 -28.03 -48.30
N PHE A 13 -40.01 -27.47 -48.06
CA PHE A 13 -39.64 -26.11 -48.47
C PHE A 13 -38.58 -26.14 -49.56
N THR A 14 -38.90 -25.62 -50.74
CA THR A 14 -38.01 -25.64 -51.93
C THR A 14 -36.64 -24.98 -51.65
N GLU A 15 -36.61 -23.96 -50.79
CA GLU A 15 -35.39 -23.23 -50.41
C GLU A 15 -34.52 -24.02 -49.41
N ALA A 16 -35.13 -24.83 -48.53
CA ALA A 16 -34.41 -25.60 -47.51
C ALA A 16 -33.93 -26.97 -48.02
N LYS A 17 -34.53 -27.49 -49.10
CA LYS A 17 -34.23 -28.81 -49.67
C LYS A 17 -32.80 -28.96 -50.20
N GLN A 18 -32.19 -27.84 -50.59
CA GLN A 18 -30.83 -27.77 -51.13
C GLN A 18 -29.77 -27.55 -50.04
N LEU A 19 -30.19 -27.20 -48.83
CA LEU A 19 -29.32 -26.80 -47.73
C LEU A 19 -29.03 -27.99 -46.81
N ASN A 20 -27.78 -28.07 -46.34
CA ASN A 20 -27.41 -29.02 -45.29
C ASN A 20 -27.80 -28.49 -43.92
N ASN A 21 -27.99 -29.38 -42.95
CA ASN A 21 -28.21 -28.98 -41.56
C ASN A 21 -26.99 -28.20 -41.04
N LEU A 22 -27.18 -26.93 -40.70
CA LEU A 22 -26.10 -26.06 -40.27
C LEU A 22 -26.60 -24.96 -39.33
N PHE A 23 -25.69 -24.44 -38.52
CA PHE A 23 -25.95 -23.29 -37.66
C PHE A 23 -25.35 -22.04 -38.29
N LEU A 24 -26.21 -21.13 -38.76
CA LEU A 24 -25.77 -19.88 -39.34
C LEU A 24 -25.39 -18.92 -38.19
N PRO A 25 -24.13 -18.47 -38.09
CA PRO A 25 -23.74 -17.50 -37.07
C PRO A 25 -24.36 -16.14 -37.40
N ALA A 26 -25.27 -15.63 -36.56
CA ALA A 26 -25.96 -14.38 -36.83
C ALA A 26 -25.19 -13.18 -36.25
N PHE A 27 -24.90 -13.21 -34.94
CA PHE A 27 -24.09 -12.19 -34.29
C PHE A 27 -23.51 -12.71 -32.98
N TRP A 28 -22.40 -12.11 -32.56
CA TRP A 28 -21.80 -12.34 -31.25
C TRP A 28 -21.98 -11.10 -30.39
N ILE A 29 -22.31 -11.32 -29.12
CA ILE A 29 -22.35 -10.29 -28.08
C ILE A 29 -21.12 -10.47 -27.20
N GLY A 30 -20.21 -9.52 -27.26
CA GLY A 30 -19.15 -9.34 -26.28
C GLY A 30 -19.61 -8.35 -25.22
N ILE A 31 -19.63 -8.76 -23.95
CA ILE A 31 -19.78 -7.81 -22.84
C ILE A 31 -18.36 -7.47 -22.40
N GLU A 32 -17.86 -6.31 -22.83
CA GLU A 32 -16.59 -5.77 -22.37
C GLU A 32 -16.85 -4.88 -21.17
N VAL A 33 -16.42 -5.34 -19.99
CA VAL A 33 -16.45 -4.52 -18.78
C VAL A 33 -15.20 -3.67 -18.76
N VAL A 34 -15.31 -2.43 -19.25
CA VAL A 34 -14.24 -1.44 -19.12
C VAL A 34 -14.35 -0.79 -17.75
N MET A 35 -13.38 -1.09 -16.88
CA MET A 35 -13.25 -0.37 -15.61
C MET A 35 -12.97 1.10 -15.92
N ARG A 36 -13.87 1.99 -15.49
CA ARG A 36 -13.65 3.43 -15.60
C ARG A 36 -12.39 3.82 -14.83
N ASP A 37 -11.61 4.75 -15.38
CA ASP A 37 -10.32 5.15 -14.82
C ASP A 37 -10.40 5.58 -13.35
N TYR A 38 -11.53 6.18 -12.92
CA TYR A 38 -11.72 6.54 -11.51
C TYR A 38 -11.79 5.31 -10.59
N ALA A 39 -12.37 4.21 -11.04
CA ALA A 39 -12.52 2.99 -10.24
C ALA A 39 -11.18 2.27 -10.14
N HIS A 40 -10.42 2.25 -11.23
CA HIS A 40 -9.06 1.71 -11.25
C HIS A 40 -8.15 2.48 -10.28
N ASN A 41 -8.16 3.81 -10.34
CA ASN A 41 -7.33 4.65 -9.47
C ASN A 41 -7.72 4.51 -8.00
N TYR A 42 -9.01 4.41 -7.69
CA TYR A 42 -9.48 4.20 -6.32
C TYR A 42 -8.99 2.86 -5.74
N ILE A 43 -9.11 1.77 -6.51
CA ILE A 43 -8.65 0.45 -6.08
C ILE A 43 -7.13 0.43 -5.92
N TYR A 44 -6.40 1.02 -6.87
CA TYR A 44 -4.94 1.09 -6.82
C TYR A 44 -4.45 1.86 -5.59
N PHE A 45 -5.03 3.04 -5.34
CA PHE A 45 -4.67 3.87 -4.19
C PHE A 45 -4.90 3.14 -2.86
N ASN A 46 -6.05 2.49 -2.71
CA ASN A 46 -6.42 1.82 -1.46
C ASN A 46 -5.60 0.55 -1.20
N THR A 47 -5.15 -0.13 -2.27
CA THR A 47 -4.43 -1.42 -2.16
C THR A 47 -2.91 -1.27 -2.10
N LYS A 48 -2.33 -0.22 -2.70
CA LYS A 48 -0.87 -0.03 -2.74
C LYS A 48 -0.40 1.22 -2.01
N GLU A 49 -0.96 2.38 -2.34
CA GLU A 49 -0.43 3.66 -1.84
C GLU A 49 -0.73 3.83 -0.35
N LEU A 50 -1.96 3.54 0.07
CA LEU A 50 -2.41 3.72 1.44
C LEU A 50 -1.62 2.85 2.44
N PRO A 51 -1.43 1.53 2.20
CA PRO A 51 -0.59 0.71 3.08
C PRO A 51 0.88 1.16 3.13
N SER A 52 1.44 1.59 2.00
CA SER A 52 2.83 2.08 1.92
C SER A 52 3.04 3.35 2.77
N ILE A 53 2.10 4.30 2.69
CA ILE A 53 2.14 5.53 3.49
C ILE A 53 2.04 5.21 4.98
N ILE A 54 1.11 4.33 5.38
CA ILE A 54 0.95 3.93 6.79
C ILE A 54 2.23 3.26 7.30
N LEU A 55 2.83 2.36 6.51
CA LEU A 55 4.11 1.72 6.87
C LEU A 55 5.22 2.75 7.03
N GLY A 56 5.35 3.70 6.11
CA GLY A 56 6.33 4.77 6.18
C GLY A 56 6.19 5.63 7.45
N ILE A 57 4.96 6.03 7.79
CA ILE A 57 4.66 6.78 9.02
C ILE A 57 5.00 5.95 10.25
N GLY A 58 4.60 4.67 10.28
CA GLY A 58 4.87 3.76 11.39
C GLY A 58 6.36 3.63 11.67
N ILE A 59 7.17 3.40 10.63
CA ILE A 59 8.64 3.32 10.75
C ILE A 59 9.21 4.65 11.22
N GLY A 60 8.73 5.77 10.67
CA GLY A 60 9.15 7.11 11.07
C GLY A 60 8.95 7.40 12.56
N CYS A 61 7.78 7.06 13.11
CA CYS A 61 7.49 7.22 14.53
C CYS A 61 8.41 6.38 15.42
N VAL A 62 8.66 5.13 15.04
CA VAL A 62 9.55 4.24 15.80
C VAL A 62 10.98 4.79 15.82
N VAL A 63 11.52 5.15 14.65
CA VAL A 63 12.89 5.70 14.54
C VAL A 63 13.01 7.02 15.30
N ALA A 64 12.05 7.93 15.14
CA ALA A 64 12.06 9.22 15.82
C ALA A 64 12.05 9.05 17.34
N SER A 65 11.22 8.14 17.87
CA SER A 65 11.16 7.85 19.30
C SER A 65 12.47 7.28 19.85
N ALA A 66 13.13 6.39 19.11
CA ALA A 66 14.41 5.82 19.49
C ALA A 66 15.53 6.87 19.52
N VAL A 67 15.60 7.73 18.50
CA VAL A 67 16.57 8.84 18.44
C VAL A 67 16.34 9.85 19.58
N ALA A 68 15.09 10.18 19.86
CA ALA A 68 14.73 11.06 20.97
C ALA A 68 15.14 10.47 22.33
N ALA A 69 14.92 9.17 22.55
CA ALA A 69 15.33 8.49 23.77
C ALA A 69 16.86 8.47 23.93
N LEU A 70 17.60 8.15 22.85
CA LEU A 70 19.06 8.13 22.87
C LEU A 70 19.66 9.51 23.15
N THR A 71 19.15 10.55 22.48
CA THR A 71 19.58 11.93 22.72
C THR A 71 19.27 12.36 24.16
N TRP A 72 18.09 12.04 24.67
CA TRP A 72 17.73 12.31 26.06
C TRP A 72 18.68 11.65 27.07
N VAL A 73 18.96 10.35 26.88
CA VAL A 73 19.91 9.60 27.72
C VAL A 73 21.30 10.22 27.69
N PHE A 74 21.78 10.60 26.50
CA PHE A 74 23.07 11.26 26.34
C PHE A 74 23.14 12.59 27.11
N PHE A 75 22.12 13.45 26.99
CA PHE A 75 22.05 14.71 27.73
C PHE A 75 22.00 14.48 29.25
N LYS A 76 21.25 13.47 29.71
CA LYS A 76 21.16 13.13 31.14
C LYS A 76 22.50 12.66 31.68
N LEU A 77 23.22 11.81 30.95
CA LEU A 77 24.56 11.34 31.35
C LEU A 77 25.58 12.48 31.36
N ARG A 78 25.57 13.33 30.33
CA ARG A 78 26.44 14.52 30.26
C ARG A 78 26.18 15.48 31.42
N SER A 79 24.91 15.75 31.74
CA SER A 79 24.53 16.62 32.85
C SER A 79 25.00 16.07 34.21
N ARG A 80 24.90 14.75 34.42
CA ARG A 80 25.41 14.10 35.63
C ARG A 80 26.93 14.20 35.76
N ARG A 81 27.68 14.01 34.67
CA ARG A 81 29.15 14.14 34.68
C ARG A 81 29.59 15.56 35.02
N ASN A 82 28.92 16.57 34.46
CA ASN A 82 29.22 17.97 34.77
C ASN A 82 28.93 18.32 36.24
N ARG A 83 27.83 17.81 36.81
CA ARG A 83 27.51 18.04 38.24
C ARG A 83 28.52 17.37 39.18
N ALA A 84 29.01 16.18 38.83
CA ALA A 84 30.04 15.50 39.62
C ALA A 84 31.38 16.26 39.60
N GLY A 85 31.79 16.80 38.45
CA GLY A 85 33.00 17.63 38.35
C GLY A 85 32.92 18.93 39.17
N VAL A 86 31.78 19.62 39.12
CA VAL A 86 31.54 20.85 39.91
C VAL A 86 31.54 20.57 41.41
N HIS A 87 30.97 19.44 41.85
CA HIS A 87 30.98 19.07 43.26
C HIS A 87 32.39 18.72 43.77
N PHE A 88 33.23 18.08 42.96
CA PHE A 88 34.63 17.83 43.29
C PHE A 88 35.44 19.12 43.39
N GLU A 89 35.26 20.06 42.45
CA GLU A 89 35.91 21.38 42.53
C GLU A 89 35.44 22.19 43.75
N ALA A 90 34.15 22.13 44.10
CA ALA A 90 33.61 22.83 45.26
C ALA A 90 34.19 22.28 46.58
N VAL A 91 34.29 20.95 46.71
CA VAL A 91 34.89 20.29 47.88
C VAL A 91 36.39 20.60 47.97
N ALA A 92 37.14 20.46 46.87
CA ALA A 92 38.57 20.76 46.84
C ALA A 92 38.86 22.24 47.18
N ARG A 93 37.99 23.16 46.78
CA ARG A 93 38.12 24.58 47.11
C ARG A 93 37.84 24.84 48.60
N SER A 94 36.90 24.12 49.23
CA SER A 94 36.62 24.28 50.66
C SER A 94 37.75 23.78 51.58
N GLU A 95 38.49 22.74 51.17
CA GLU A 95 39.65 22.22 51.90
C GLU A 95 40.88 23.14 51.81
N LEU A 96 40.97 23.96 50.77
CA LEU A 96 42.05 24.94 50.58
C LEU A 96 41.91 26.20 51.47
N TRP A 97 40.71 26.52 51.93
CA TRP A 97 40.44 27.67 52.80
C TRP A 97 40.45 27.32 54.30
N THR A 98 40.59 26.04 54.64
CA THR A 98 40.59 25.52 56.02
C THR A 98 41.99 25.17 56.53
N LYS A 99 43.05 25.45 55.75
CA LYS A 99 44.45 25.45 56.17
C LYS A 99 44.98 26.88 56.21
#